data_AF-A0A1V2FWV0-F1
#
_entry.id   AF-A0A1V2FWV0-F1
#
_cell.length_a   1.000
_cell.length_b   1.000
_cell.length_c   1.000
_cell.angle_alpha   90.00
_cell.angle_beta   90.00
_cell.angle_gamma   90.00
#
_symmetry.space_group_name_H-M   'P 1'
#
loop_
_entity.id
_entity.type
_entity.pdbx_description
1 polymer ?
#
loop_
_entity_poly.entity_id
_entity_poly.type
_entity_poly.pdbx_seq_one_letter_code
_entity_poly.pdbx_strand_id
1 'polypeptide(L)'
;GVVCETFSACISLVAKSDFLSILPEEMGCDPLHGQGLVMLPVSEILPKATYYLIQRRDSRQTPLTASLITQFRRECGYLQS
;
A
#
# COMPACT_ATOMS: atom_id res chain seq x y z
N GLY A 1 23.82 -4.53 3.20
CA GLY A 1 22.44 -4.24 2.77
C GLY A 1 21.85 -3.22 3.70
N VAL A 2 21.11 -2.25 3.17
CA VAL A 2 20.40 -1.24 3.97
C VAL A 2 18.98 -1.73 4.22
N VAL A 3 18.47 -1.53 5.43
CA VAL A 3 17.12 -1.93 5.83
C VAL A 3 16.37 -0.69 6.31
N CYS A 4 15.15 -0.52 5.82
CA CYS A 4 14.23 0.52 6.26
C CYS A 4 13.06 -0.13 6.99
N GLU A 5 12.64 0.47 8.11
CA GLU A 5 11.50 -0.03 8.90
C GLU A 5 10.14 0.40 8.34
N THR A 6 10.13 1.43 7.48
CA THR A 6 8.91 1.99 6.88
C THR A 6 9.07 2.21 5.39
N PHE A 7 7.94 2.19 4.67
CA PHE A 7 7.91 2.53 3.24
C PHE A 7 8.36 3.97 2.98
N SER A 8 7.96 4.92 3.83
CA SER A 8 8.34 6.33 3.68
C SER A 8 9.86 6.55 3.77
N ALA A 9 10.55 5.84 4.67
CA ALA A 9 12.00 5.87 4.77
C ALA A 9 12.67 5.23 3.54
N CYS A 10 12.12 4.10 3.06
CA CYS A 10 12.62 3.40 1.88
C CYS A 10 12.50 4.27 0.61
N ILE A 11 11.33 4.87 0.38
CA ILE A 11 11.07 5.80 -0.73
C ILE A 11 12.08 6.96 -0.69
N SER A 12 12.23 7.59 0.48
CA SER A 12 13.15 8.72 0.65
C SER A 12 14.61 8.35 0.38
N LEU A 13 15.02 7.13 0.75
CA LEU A 13 16.37 6.61 0.52
C LEU A 13 16.60 6.37 -0.97
N VAL A 14 15.68 5.66 -1.63
CA VAL A 14 15.77 5.32 -3.06
C VAL A 14 15.76 6.58 -3.92
N ALA A 15 14.89 7.55 -3.62
CA ALA A 15 14.79 8.79 -4.39
C ALA A 15 16.03 9.70 -4.31
N LYS A 16 16.92 9.48 -3.33
CA LYS A 16 18.11 10.32 -3.07
C LYS A 16 19.43 9.56 -3.21
N SER A 17 19.40 8.35 -3.74
CA SER A 17 20.57 7.49 -3.90
C SER A 17 20.52 6.74 -5.24
N ASP A 18 21.50 5.87 -5.46
CA ASP A 18 21.58 4.93 -6.58
C ASP A 18 21.04 3.53 -6.22
N PHE A 19 20.31 3.42 -5.12
CA PHE A 19 19.73 2.15 -4.69
C PHE A 19 18.47 1.76 -5.46
N LEU A 20 18.27 0.45 -5.56
CA LEU A 20 17.05 -0.16 -6.08
C LEU A 20 16.31 -0.84 -4.94
N SER A 21 14.97 -0.77 -4.98
CA SER A 21 14.09 -1.45 -4.02
C SER A 21 12.83 -1.92 -4.71
N ILE A 22 12.20 -2.95 -4.13
CA ILE A 22 10.87 -3.40 -4.52
C ILE A 22 9.86 -2.70 -3.62
N LEU A 23 8.94 -1.95 -4.22
CA LEU A 23 7.92 -1.17 -3.52
C LEU A 23 6.53 -1.51 -4.07
N PRO A 24 5.45 -1.29 -3.30
CA PRO A 24 4.09 -1.33 -3.84
C PRO A 24 3.93 -0.33 -4.99
N GLU A 25 3.27 -0.76 -6.06
CA GLU A 25 3.09 0.03 -7.29
C GLU A 25 2.36 1.35 -7.00
N GLU A 26 1.40 1.33 -6.08
CA GLU A 26 0.59 2.48 -5.69
C GLU A 26 1.45 3.64 -5.17
N MET A 27 2.61 3.34 -4.57
CA MET A 27 3.54 4.35 -4.04
C MET A 27 4.38 5.01 -5.14
N GLY A 28 4.66 4.31 -6.23
CA GLY A 28 5.34 4.88 -7.40
C GLY A 28 4.43 5.79 -8.22
N CYS A 29 3.12 5.52 -8.18
CA CYS A 29 2.09 6.29 -8.89
C CYS A 29 1.57 7.49 -8.10
N ASP A 30 1.87 7.59 -6.79
CA ASP A 30 1.43 8.70 -5.95
C ASP A 30 2.20 10.00 -6.31
N PRO A 31 1.51 11.07 -6.74
CA PRO A 31 2.15 12.36 -7.07
C PRO A 31 2.98 12.97 -5.93
N LEU A 32 2.68 12.65 -4.67
CA LEU A 32 3.39 13.16 -3.49
C LEU A 32 4.67 12.38 -3.17
N HIS A 33 4.71 11.08 -3.50
CA HIS A 33 5.79 10.18 -3.11
C HIS A 33 6.64 9.67 -4.29
N GLY A 34 6.13 9.76 -5.52
CA GLY A 34 6.77 9.26 -6.73
C GLY A 34 7.76 10.22 -7.39
N GLN A 35 7.90 11.46 -6.90
CA GLN A 35 8.86 12.41 -7.48
C GLN A 35 10.29 11.90 -7.31
N GLY A 36 10.96 11.62 -8.43
CA GLY A 36 12.34 11.10 -8.46
C GLY A 36 12.43 9.58 -8.47
N LEU A 37 11.31 8.85 -8.47
CA LEU A 37 11.30 7.40 -8.67
C LEU A 37 11.06 7.07 -10.15
N VAL A 38 11.73 6.02 -10.62
CA VAL A 38 11.51 5.45 -11.95
C VAL A 38 11.13 3.98 -11.78
N MET A 39 9.96 3.61 -12.30
CA MET A 39 9.55 2.21 -12.32
C MET A 39 10.37 1.44 -13.35
N LEU A 40 10.98 0.34 -12.90
CA LEU A 40 11.72 -0.57 -13.77
C LEU A 40 10.85 -1.78 -14.07
N PRO A 41 10.77 -2.21 -15.35
CA PRO A 41 10.05 -3.43 -15.69
C PRO A 41 10.76 -4.64 -15.08
N VAL A 42 10.01 -5.46 -14.34
CA VAL A 42 10.50 -6.71 -13.76
C VAL A 42 9.91 -7.86 -14.57
N SER A 43 10.77 -8.77 -15.07
CA SER A 43 10.32 -9.93 -15.86
C SER A 43 9.66 -11.01 -15.01
N GLU A 44 9.98 -11.04 -13.73
CA GLU A 44 9.50 -12.01 -12.77
C GLU A 44 8.17 -11.56 -12.14
N ILE A 45 7.29 -12.52 -11.87
CA ILE A 45 6.03 -12.24 -11.17
C ILE A 45 6.35 -12.03 -9.69
N LEU A 46 6.16 -10.80 -9.23
CA LEU A 46 6.31 -10.47 -7.82
C LEU A 46 5.10 -10.98 -7.00
N PRO A 47 5.30 -11.41 -5.75
CA PRO A 47 4.21 -11.80 -4.88
C PRO A 47 3.30 -10.60 -4.59
N LYS A 48 1.98 -10.83 -4.67
CA LYS A 48 1.00 -9.79 -4.33
C LYS A 48 0.79 -9.74 -2.82
N ALA A 49 0.94 -8.56 -2.23
CA ALA A 49 0.53 -8.32 -0.85
C ALA A 49 -1.00 -8.28 -0.77
N THR A 50 -1.58 -8.99 0.22
CA THR A 50 -3.03 -8.96 0.45
C THR A 50 -3.33 -8.05 1.63
N TYR A 51 -4.23 -7.09 1.44
CA TYR A 51 -4.74 -6.23 2.50
C TYR A 51 -5.99 -6.85 3.14
N TYR A 52 -6.06 -6.85 4.47
CA TYR A 52 -7.17 -7.43 5.23
C TYR A 52 -7.86 -6.39 6.10
N LEU A 53 -9.19 -6.44 6.11
CA LEU A 53 -10.02 -5.75 7.08
C LEU A 53 -10.33 -6.70 8.24
N ILE A 54 -9.73 -6.48 9.40
CA ILE A 54 -9.87 -7.37 10.56
C ILE A 54 -10.86 -6.77 11.54
N GLN A 55 -11.88 -7.56 11.91
CA GLN A 55 -12.83 -7.21 12.95
C GLN A 55 -12.72 -8.20 14.11
N ARG A 56 -12.67 -7.67 15.33
CA ARG A 56 -12.74 -8.47 16.55
C ARG A 56 -14.10 -9.16 16.69
N ARG A 57 -14.10 -10.46 16.96
CA ARG A 57 -15.31 -11.29 17.11
C ARG A 57 -16.23 -10.82 18.24
N ASP A 58 -15.66 -10.33 19.33
CA ASP A 58 -16.34 -9.87 20.54
C ASP A 58 -16.81 -8.41 20.46
N SER A 59 -16.42 -7.67 19.41
CA SER A 59 -16.80 -6.27 19.24
C SER A 59 -18.15 -6.17 18.54
N ARG A 60 -19.17 -5.65 19.25
CA ARG A 60 -20.42 -5.21 18.64
C ARG A 60 -20.12 -4.05 17.69
N GLN A 61 -20.46 -4.19 16.41
CA GLN A 61 -20.31 -3.09 15.46
C GLN A 61 -21.22 -1.94 15.87
N THR A 62 -20.62 -0.80 16.19
CA THR A 62 -21.39 0.43 16.28
C THR A 62 -21.88 0.81 14.87
N PRO A 63 -22.98 1.58 14.74
CA PRO A 63 -23.43 2.08 13.45
C PRO A 63 -22.32 2.81 12.67
N LEU A 64 -21.44 3.55 13.37
CA LEU A 64 -20.29 4.22 12.78
C LEU A 64 -19.29 3.21 12.18
N THR A 65 -18.94 2.17 12.94
CA THR A 65 -18.02 1.12 12.48
C THR A 65 -18.57 0.42 11.23
N ALA A 66 -19.87 0.10 11.21
CA ALA A 66 -20.51 -0.51 10.05
C ALA A 66 -20.48 0.39 8.81
N SER A 67 -20.69 1.70 9.00
CA SER A 67 -20.58 2.71 7.93
C SER A 67 -19.15 2.77 7.36
N LEU A 68 -18.13 2.82 8.22
CA LEU A 68 -16.73 2.84 7.79
C LEU A 68 -16.31 1.57 7.05
N ILE A 69 -16.74 0.39 7.52
CA ILE A 69 -16.49 -0.89 6.84
C ILE A 69 -17.12 -0.89 5.44
N THR A 70 -18.36 -0.39 5.34
CA THR A 70 -19.05 -0.29 4.06
C THR A 70 -18.32 0.65 3.11
N GLN A 71 -17.88 1.81 3.59
CA GLN A 71 -17.14 2.77 2.78
C GLN A 71 -15.79 2.19 2.34
N PHE A 72 -15.03 1.57 3.24
CA PHE A 72 -13.76 0.90 2.91
C PHE A 72 -13.95 -0.13 1.78
N ARG A 73 -14.98 -0.97 1.88
CA ARG A 73 -15.30 -1.95 0.82
C ARG A 73 -15.64 -1.30 -0.52
N ARG A 74 -16.25 -0.11 -0.52
CA ARG A 74 -16.53 0.64 -1.77
C ARG A 74 -15.24 1.18 -2.38
N GLU A 75 -14.42 1.85 -1.59
CA GLU A 75 -13.17 2.47 -2.08
C GLU A 75 -12.16 1.43 -2.59
N CYS A 76 -12.06 0.29 -1.92
CA CYS A 76 -11.18 -0.80 -2.35
C CYS A 76 -11.71 -1.60 -3.55
N GLY A 77 -12.82 -1.20 -4.17
CA GLY A 77 -13.41 -1.89 -5.32
C GLY A 77 -14.10 -3.23 -5.00
N TYR A 78 -14.30 -3.57 -3.72
CA TYR A 78 -14.97 -4.82 -3.30
C TYR A 78 -16.49 -4.83 -3.55
N LEU A 79 -17.10 -3.67 -3.85
CA LEU A 79 -18.53 -3.53 -4.13
C LEU A 79 -18.84 -3.11 -5.57
N GLN A 80 -17.88 -3.22 -6.49
CA GLN A 80 -18.13 -3.13 -7.93
C GLN A 80 -18.45 -4.52 -8.47
N SER A 81 -19.73 -4.88 -8.40
CA SER A 81 -20.36 -6.00 -9.11
C SER A 81 -21.63 -5.52 -9.76
#